data_AF-A0A953U2G7-F1
#
_entry.id   AF-A0A953U2G7-F1
#
_cell.length_a   1.000
_cell.length_b   1.000
_cell.length_c   1.000
_cell.angle_alpha   90.00
_cell.angle_beta   90.00
_cell.angle_gamma   90.00
#
_symmetry.space_group_name_H-M   'P 1'
#
loop_
_entity.id
_entity.type
_entity.pdbx_description
1 polymer ?
#
loop_
_entity_poly.entity_id
_entity_poly.type
_entity_poly.pdbx_seq_one_letter_code
_entity_poly.pdbx_strand_id
1 'polypeptide(L)'
;MNAQQSHLHHYVPQWYQRRFLAPGKTTFLYLDLHPDTVTSGRVRYQRAALLNWGPKRCFYRDDLYTLKLGNWTTDEIEKKFFGLIDDRGRRAVGVFSDYAGYNSEVHETFMVLPQYMGAQRLRTPIGLDWIKKNIELEDHNKTLIAMQQVFELHTTMWVEGVWEIVRARNSLTKFIISDDPVTFYNRRIFPGESYPGDLELDRVGTRTLFPLGQDSCLIITHLQFVRNPRHNPTEVRANARVFQQTMKYLLDTQYGRELEEEEVIRINYILKSRANRYIAASNEEWLYPEQKVSISEWPKLDDDWFLLPNLYKVPFSAGVAVGWKDGSSWAMDEYGRRSGNPKYKDKFLHEKEWSAHLRAREEWARKRVGRSVAHVDRAMGEDQVGNKSMQRDLERQGLWTPKAENTE
;
A
#
# COMPACT_ATOMS: atom_id res chain seq x y z
N MET A 1 7.82 39.52 3.60
CA MET A 1 9.10 38.82 3.37
C MET A 1 8.86 37.80 2.27
N ASN A 2 9.43 37.98 1.09
CA ASN A 2 9.33 36.98 0.01
C ASN A 2 10.09 35.73 0.46
N ALA A 3 9.36 34.67 0.82
CA ALA A 3 9.97 33.39 1.10
C ALA A 3 10.69 32.92 -0.17
N GLN A 4 11.97 32.52 -0.03
CA GLN A 4 12.77 31.99 -1.13
C GLN A 4 12.03 30.81 -1.79
N GLN A 5 11.97 30.82 -3.12
CA GLN A 5 11.35 29.75 -3.90
C GLN A 5 12.20 28.47 -3.75
N SER A 6 11.55 27.35 -3.45
CA SER A 6 12.18 26.04 -3.48
C SER A 6 12.25 25.59 -4.93
N HIS A 7 13.45 25.19 -5.36
CA HIS A 7 13.63 24.53 -6.66
C HIS A 7 13.79 23.01 -6.49
N LEU A 8 14.15 22.54 -5.29
CA LEU A 8 14.34 21.13 -4.98
C LEU A 8 13.03 20.53 -4.49
N HIS A 9 12.29 19.88 -5.38
CA HIS A 9 11.00 19.27 -5.06
C HIS A 9 11.16 17.78 -4.79
N HIS A 10 10.99 17.40 -3.52
CA HIS A 10 11.05 16.00 -3.11
C HIS A 10 9.74 15.32 -3.45
N TYR A 11 9.74 14.37 -4.37
CA TYR A 11 8.54 13.58 -4.65
C TYR A 11 8.34 12.42 -3.69
N VAL A 12 9.36 12.09 -2.91
CA VAL A 12 9.22 11.32 -1.66
C VAL A 12 9.68 12.24 -0.53
N PRO A 13 8.80 12.71 0.37
CA PRO A 13 9.15 13.69 1.39
C PRO A 13 10.31 13.26 2.26
N GLN A 14 11.21 14.20 2.55
CA GLN A 14 12.39 13.89 3.38
C GLN A 14 11.99 13.32 4.76
N TRP A 15 10.88 13.76 5.35
CA TRP A 15 10.41 13.24 6.64
C TRP A 15 10.05 11.75 6.56
N TYR A 16 9.47 11.32 5.43
CA TYR A 16 9.10 9.93 5.20
C TYR A 16 10.35 9.10 4.92
N GLN A 17 11.28 9.61 4.09
CA GLN A 17 12.59 8.97 3.86
C GLN A 17 13.36 8.70 5.17
N ARG A 18 13.28 9.59 6.16
CA ARG A 18 13.96 9.42 7.46
C ARG A 18 13.48 8.20 8.24
N ARG A 19 12.27 7.68 7.98
CA ARG A 19 11.74 6.46 8.62
C ARG A 19 12.47 5.18 8.18
N PHE A 20 13.32 5.27 7.15
CA PHE A 20 14.11 4.17 6.61
C PHE A 20 15.61 4.27 6.95
N LEU A 21 16.00 5.27 7.75
CA LEU A 21 17.36 5.37 8.29
C LEU A 21 17.51 4.41 9.48
N ALA A 22 18.66 3.74 9.55
CA ALA A 22 19.02 3.01 10.76
C ALA A 22 19.21 4.00 11.94
N PRO A 23 18.98 3.56 13.19
CA PRO A 23 19.16 4.41 14.37
C PRO A 23 20.53 5.13 14.38
N GLY A 24 20.51 6.45 14.58
CA GLY A 24 21.72 7.28 14.63
C GLY A 24 22.40 7.56 13.27
N LYS A 25 21.88 7.03 12.15
CA LYS A 25 22.41 7.34 10.81
C LYS A 25 21.69 8.55 10.20
N THR A 26 22.44 9.34 9.44
CA THR A 26 21.94 10.51 8.69
C THR A 26 21.87 10.29 7.19
N THR A 27 22.42 9.17 6.72
CA THR A 27 22.46 8.75 5.32
C THR A 27 22.04 7.29 5.18
N PHE A 28 21.55 6.96 3.99
CA PHE A 28 21.28 5.59 3.57
C PHE A 28 21.92 5.34 2.20
N LEU A 29 21.93 4.07 1.79
CA LEU A 29 22.38 3.67 0.49
C LEU A 29 21.25 3.90 -0.51
N TYR A 30 21.56 4.63 -1.57
CA TYR A 30 20.65 5.09 -2.61
C TYR A 30 21.13 4.52 -3.94
N LEU A 31 20.36 3.59 -4.49
CA LEU A 31 20.69 2.88 -5.71
C LEU A 31 19.91 3.47 -6.88
N ASP A 32 20.66 3.94 -7.89
CA ASP A 32 20.16 4.22 -9.23
C ASP A 32 20.11 2.92 -10.03
N LEU A 33 18.91 2.47 -10.37
CA LEU A 33 18.65 1.29 -11.19
C LEU A 33 19.07 1.51 -12.66
N HIS A 34 19.15 2.76 -13.09
CA HIS A 34 19.46 3.17 -14.47
C HIS A 34 20.46 4.34 -14.49
N PRO A 35 21.70 4.12 -14.02
CA PRO A 35 22.70 5.19 -13.90
C PRO A 35 23.13 5.70 -15.27
N ASP A 36 23.18 7.03 -15.40
CA ASP A 36 23.51 7.70 -16.66
C ASP A 36 24.96 7.43 -17.09
N THR A 37 25.18 7.37 -18.40
CA THR A 37 26.52 7.42 -18.99
C THR A 37 26.86 8.86 -19.36
N VAL A 38 27.96 9.39 -18.84
CA VAL A 38 28.38 10.78 -19.04
C VAL A 38 29.66 10.84 -19.84
N THR A 39 29.75 11.82 -20.73
CA THR A 39 30.97 12.17 -21.46
C THR A 39 31.57 13.43 -20.87
N SER A 40 32.80 13.34 -20.37
CA SER A 40 33.58 14.47 -19.86
C SER A 40 34.84 14.62 -20.73
N GLY A 41 34.80 15.57 -21.67
CA GLY A 41 35.84 15.72 -22.68
C GLY A 41 35.92 14.48 -23.57
N ARG A 42 37.04 13.75 -23.51
CA ARG A 42 37.26 12.51 -24.28
C ARG A 42 36.88 11.23 -23.53
N VAL A 43 36.56 11.32 -22.23
CA VAL A 43 36.28 10.14 -21.39
C VAL A 43 34.78 9.95 -21.26
N ARG A 44 34.32 8.75 -21.61
CA ARG A 44 32.94 8.30 -21.39
C ARG A 44 32.93 7.28 -20.24
N TYR A 45 32.13 7.53 -19.21
CA TYR A 45 32.02 6.63 -18.05
C TYR A 45 30.58 6.57 -17.53
N GLN A 46 30.22 5.47 -16.90
CA GLN A 46 28.93 5.31 -16.23
C GLN A 46 29.02 5.86 -14.81
N ARG A 47 28.01 6.63 -14.39
CA ARG A 47 27.94 7.10 -12.99
C ARG A 47 27.84 5.91 -12.04
N ALA A 48 28.36 6.08 -10.82
CA ALA A 48 28.19 5.11 -9.76
C ALA A 48 26.69 4.89 -9.49
N ALA A 49 26.25 3.64 -9.56
CA ALA A 49 24.85 3.27 -9.30
C ALA A 49 24.50 3.43 -7.82
N LEU A 50 25.40 3.01 -6.94
CA LEU A 50 25.20 3.04 -5.50
C LEU A 50 25.85 4.28 -4.89
N LEU A 51 25.04 5.05 -4.17
CA LEU A 51 25.42 6.31 -3.55
C LEU A 51 25.09 6.28 -2.05
N ASN A 52 25.88 6.97 -1.23
CA ASN A 52 25.61 7.08 0.21
C ASN A 52 25.20 8.51 0.54
N TRP A 53 23.89 8.78 0.54
CA TRP A 53 23.34 10.13 0.63
C TRP A 53 22.28 10.25 1.72
N GLY A 54 22.12 11.48 2.22
CA GLY A 54 21.04 11.82 3.15
C GLY A 54 19.77 12.23 2.40
N PRO A 55 18.60 12.23 3.09
CA PRO A 55 17.30 12.49 2.46
C PRO A 55 17.20 13.77 1.62
N LYS A 56 17.99 14.80 1.94
CA LYS A 56 18.05 16.07 1.18
C LYS A 56 18.55 15.91 -0.27
N ARG A 57 19.19 14.78 -0.60
CA ARG A 57 19.77 14.51 -1.93
C ARG A 57 19.12 13.31 -2.62
N CYS A 58 18.03 12.78 -2.08
CA CYS A 58 17.37 11.60 -2.60
C CYS A 58 15.91 11.90 -2.94
N PHE A 59 15.39 11.21 -3.96
CA PHE A 59 13.99 11.27 -4.37
C PHE A 59 13.45 12.69 -4.58
N TYR A 60 14.22 13.50 -5.30
CA TYR A 60 13.82 14.85 -5.69
C TYR A 60 14.05 15.09 -7.17
N ARG A 61 13.40 16.12 -7.70
CA ARG A 61 13.71 16.71 -9.00
C ARG A 61 13.63 18.22 -8.91
N ASP A 62 14.42 18.88 -9.74
CA ASP A 62 14.37 20.33 -9.83
C ASP A 62 13.06 20.77 -10.49
N ASP A 63 12.39 21.77 -9.92
CA ASP A 63 11.20 22.43 -10.44
C ASP A 63 10.02 21.52 -10.78
N LEU A 64 9.96 20.32 -10.18
CA LEU A 64 8.93 19.31 -10.50
C LEU A 64 7.49 19.83 -10.36
N TYR A 65 7.23 20.64 -9.33
CA TYR A 65 5.93 21.24 -9.03
C TYR A 65 5.90 22.75 -9.26
N THR A 66 6.89 23.30 -9.97
CA THR A 66 6.93 24.72 -10.30
C THR A 66 5.91 25.02 -11.40
N LEU A 67 4.95 25.90 -11.11
CA LEU A 67 4.05 26.45 -12.14
C LEU A 67 4.76 27.59 -12.86
N LYS A 68 4.61 27.66 -14.19
CA LYS A 68 5.23 28.70 -15.04
C LYS A 68 4.19 29.52 -15.79
N LEU A 69 4.14 30.84 -15.59
CA LEU A 69 3.29 31.77 -16.33
C LEU A 69 4.16 32.82 -17.03
N GLY A 70 4.50 32.57 -18.30
CA GLY A 70 5.52 33.37 -19.00
C GLY A 70 6.86 33.29 -18.26
N ASN A 71 7.39 34.44 -17.84
CA ASN A 71 8.63 34.52 -17.05
C ASN A 71 8.41 34.38 -15.54
N TRP A 72 7.16 34.36 -15.08
CA TRP A 72 6.85 34.21 -13.66
C TRP A 72 6.79 32.73 -13.29
N THR A 73 7.36 32.36 -12.15
CA THR A 73 7.28 31.00 -11.61
C THR A 73 6.86 30.99 -10.15
N THR A 74 6.27 29.89 -9.70
CA THR A 74 5.83 29.73 -8.31
C THR A 74 5.90 28.27 -7.83
N ASP A 75 6.21 28.09 -6.54
CA ASP A 75 6.29 26.80 -5.84
C ASP A 75 5.11 26.56 -4.89
N GLU A 76 3.98 27.24 -5.14
CA GLU A 76 2.76 27.17 -4.35
C GLU A 76 2.21 25.74 -4.19
N ILE A 77 2.39 24.88 -5.21
CA ILE A 77 1.98 23.47 -5.13
C ILE A 77 2.83 22.71 -4.10
N GLU A 78 4.14 22.92 -4.08
CA GLU A 78 5.01 22.32 -3.05
C GLU A 78 4.64 22.87 -1.66
N LYS A 79 4.58 24.20 -1.51
CA LYS A 79 4.42 24.84 -0.20
C LYS A 79 3.03 24.72 0.40
N LYS A 80 1.98 24.99 -0.37
CA LYS A 80 0.61 25.07 0.16
C LYS A 80 -0.15 23.78 -0.02
N PHE A 81 -0.04 23.12 -1.17
CA PHE A 81 -0.76 21.86 -1.40
C PHE A 81 -0.05 20.68 -0.73
N PHE A 82 1.17 20.36 -1.13
CA PHE A 82 1.91 19.25 -0.54
C PHE A 82 2.33 19.51 0.91
N GLY A 83 2.73 20.74 1.27
CA GLY A 83 3.07 21.09 2.66
C GLY A 83 1.96 20.72 3.65
N LEU A 84 0.70 21.08 3.35
CA LEU A 84 -0.44 20.75 4.22
C LEU A 84 -0.71 19.24 4.30
N ILE A 85 -0.60 18.53 3.17
CA ILE A 85 -0.80 17.09 3.10
C ILE A 85 0.32 16.36 3.85
N ASP A 86 1.57 16.79 3.67
CA ASP A 86 2.76 16.19 4.28
C ASP A 86 2.78 16.38 5.80
N ASP A 87 2.35 17.52 6.30
CA ASP A 87 2.30 17.77 7.75
C ASP A 87 1.26 16.89 8.44
N ARG A 88 0.08 16.70 7.85
CA ARG A 88 -0.95 15.78 8.36
C ARG A 88 -0.53 14.32 8.15
N GLY A 89 0.00 14.00 6.97
CA GLY A 89 0.47 12.69 6.57
C GLY A 89 1.58 12.16 7.49
N ARG A 90 2.49 13.03 7.94
CA ARG A 90 3.54 12.67 8.91
C ARG A 90 2.97 12.07 10.19
N ARG A 91 1.91 12.68 10.73
CA ARG A 91 1.23 12.15 11.93
C ARG A 91 0.55 10.82 11.62
N ALA A 92 -0.24 10.75 10.54
CA ALA A 92 -0.98 9.55 10.17
C ALA A 92 -0.05 8.35 9.94
N VAL A 93 1.02 8.52 9.15
CA VAL A 93 2.02 7.47 8.92
C VAL A 93 2.68 7.03 10.22
N GLY A 94 2.96 7.96 11.15
CA GLY A 94 3.46 7.61 12.48
C GLY A 94 2.49 6.71 13.25
N VAL A 95 1.23 7.14 13.39
CA VAL A 95 0.17 6.38 14.08
C VAL A 95 0.01 4.98 13.51
N PHE A 96 -0.08 4.85 12.19
CA PHE A 96 -0.26 3.56 11.55
C PHE A 96 1.02 2.70 11.51
N SER A 97 2.20 3.32 11.49
CA SER A 97 3.47 2.58 11.62
C SER A 97 3.57 1.93 12.98
N ASP A 98 3.05 2.55 14.03
CA ASP A 98 3.10 2.03 15.40
C ASP A 98 1.77 1.38 15.82
N TYR A 99 0.92 1.06 14.85
CA TYR A 99 -0.42 0.50 15.10
C TYR A 99 -0.36 -0.78 15.92
N ALA A 100 -0.92 -0.72 17.11
CA ALA A 100 -1.05 -1.84 18.05
C ALA A 100 -2.51 -1.99 18.52
N GLY A 101 -3.44 -1.55 17.68
CA GLY A 101 -4.87 -1.55 17.94
C GLY A 101 -5.51 -0.17 17.87
N TYR A 102 -6.83 -0.14 17.91
CA TYR A 102 -7.63 1.07 17.82
C TYR A 102 -7.43 1.99 19.04
N ASN A 103 -7.27 3.27 18.76
CA ASN A 103 -7.28 4.34 19.74
C ASN A 103 -7.84 5.64 19.12
N SER A 104 -7.88 6.72 19.90
CA SER A 104 -8.38 8.01 19.43
C SER A 104 -7.55 8.59 18.28
N GLU A 105 -6.23 8.41 18.30
CA GLU A 105 -5.34 8.91 17.23
C GLU A 105 -5.58 8.20 15.89
N VAL A 106 -5.86 6.90 15.92
CA VAL A 106 -6.28 6.13 14.74
C VAL A 106 -7.54 6.74 14.14
N HIS A 107 -8.54 7.06 14.97
CA HIS A 107 -9.77 7.69 14.50
C HIS A 107 -9.50 9.07 13.87
N GLU A 108 -8.73 9.92 14.54
CA GLU A 108 -8.39 11.27 14.06
C GLU A 108 -7.59 11.27 12.75
N THR A 109 -6.74 10.27 12.55
CA THR A 109 -5.82 10.21 11.40
C THR A 109 -6.27 9.27 10.29
N PHE A 110 -7.39 8.55 10.47
CA PHE A 110 -7.83 7.51 9.53
C PHE A 110 -7.96 8.02 8.10
N MET A 111 -8.71 9.10 7.87
CA MET A 111 -8.91 9.65 6.52
C MET A 111 -7.67 10.37 5.97
N VAL A 112 -6.77 10.80 6.84
CA VAL A 112 -5.52 11.47 6.45
C VAL A 112 -4.57 10.50 5.74
N LEU A 113 -4.52 9.24 6.18
CA LEU A 113 -3.61 8.24 5.59
C LEU A 113 -3.88 7.98 4.10
N PRO A 114 -5.10 7.60 3.65
CA PRO A 114 -5.36 7.36 2.23
C PRO A 114 -5.23 8.65 1.38
N GLN A 115 -5.55 9.83 1.94
CA GLN A 115 -5.30 11.11 1.27
C GLN A 115 -3.80 11.34 1.03
N TYR A 116 -2.98 11.10 2.06
CA TYR A 116 -1.53 11.17 1.93
C TYR A 116 -1.01 10.14 0.92
N MET A 117 -1.47 8.89 0.96
CA MET A 117 -1.09 7.86 -0.02
C MET A 117 -1.43 8.28 -1.46
N GLY A 118 -2.60 8.89 -1.66
CA GLY A 118 -3.04 9.38 -2.96
C GLY A 118 -2.13 10.48 -3.51
N ALA A 119 -1.86 11.50 -2.69
CA ALA A 119 -0.92 12.56 -3.02
C ALA A 119 0.50 12.02 -3.25
N GLN A 120 0.95 11.12 -2.39
CA GLN A 120 2.27 10.51 -2.45
C GLN A 120 2.46 9.66 -3.73
N ARG A 121 1.41 9.00 -4.21
CA ARG A 121 1.43 8.25 -5.47
C ARG A 121 1.48 9.18 -6.68
N LEU A 122 0.63 10.21 -6.72
CA LEU A 122 0.51 11.06 -7.90
C LEU A 122 1.61 12.13 -8.03
N ARG A 123 2.29 12.49 -6.93
CA ARG A 123 3.39 13.47 -6.96
C ARG A 123 4.69 12.92 -7.56
N THR A 124 4.83 11.61 -7.73
CA THR A 124 6.03 10.98 -8.29
C THR A 124 6.14 11.25 -9.80
N PRO A 125 7.33 11.12 -10.41
CA PRO A 125 7.46 11.16 -11.86
C PRO A 125 6.51 10.19 -12.57
N ILE A 126 6.38 8.94 -12.07
CA ILE A 126 5.43 7.96 -12.62
C ILE A 126 3.99 8.47 -12.49
N GLY A 127 3.62 9.00 -11.33
CA GLY A 127 2.28 9.52 -11.08
C GLY A 127 1.91 10.70 -12.00
N LEU A 128 2.84 11.63 -12.22
CA LEU A 128 2.63 12.74 -13.14
C LEU A 128 2.54 12.27 -14.60
N ASP A 129 3.38 11.32 -15.02
CA ASP A 129 3.31 10.72 -16.35
C ASP A 129 2.00 9.94 -16.56
N TRP A 130 1.50 9.28 -15.51
CA TRP A 130 0.20 8.61 -15.52
C TRP A 130 -0.95 9.59 -15.75
N ILE A 131 -0.92 10.76 -15.08
CA ILE A 131 -1.92 11.82 -15.28
C ILE A 131 -1.87 12.34 -16.71
N LYS A 132 -0.67 12.61 -17.25
CA LYS A 132 -0.49 13.05 -18.63
C LYS A 132 -1.08 12.07 -19.63
N LYS A 133 -0.81 10.77 -19.44
CA LYS A 133 -1.36 9.69 -20.29
C LYS A 133 -2.89 9.62 -20.22
N ASN A 134 -3.47 9.60 -19.01
CA ASN A 134 -4.90 9.32 -18.83
C ASN A 134 -5.82 10.54 -19.04
N ILE A 135 -5.29 11.76 -18.93
CA ILE A 135 -6.05 13.00 -19.14
C ILE A 135 -5.68 13.65 -20.48
N GLU A 136 -4.82 13.01 -21.28
CA GLU A 136 -4.34 13.53 -22.59
C GLU A 136 -3.77 14.95 -22.47
N LEU A 137 -2.96 15.18 -21.42
CA LEU A 137 -2.36 16.47 -21.14
C LEU A 137 -0.87 16.46 -21.48
N GLU A 138 -0.45 17.31 -22.41
CA GLU A 138 0.98 17.54 -22.70
C GLU A 138 1.57 18.68 -21.85
N ASP A 139 0.75 19.64 -21.43
CA ASP A 139 1.19 20.80 -20.66
C ASP A 139 1.40 20.49 -19.17
N HIS A 140 2.61 20.80 -18.68
CA HIS A 140 3.02 20.52 -17.30
C HIS A 140 2.17 21.25 -16.26
N ASN A 141 1.81 22.51 -16.48
CA ASN A 141 0.98 23.25 -15.53
C ASN A 141 -0.42 22.61 -15.41
N LYS A 142 -1.03 22.23 -16.54
CA LYS A 142 -2.30 21.51 -16.57
C LYS A 142 -2.20 20.17 -15.85
N THR A 143 -1.10 19.42 -16.01
CA THR A 143 -0.85 18.18 -15.26
C THR A 143 -0.87 18.45 -13.75
N LEU A 144 -0.18 19.49 -13.29
CA LEU A 144 -0.10 19.83 -11.87
C LEU A 144 -1.43 20.32 -11.28
N ILE A 145 -2.26 21.01 -12.08
CA ILE A 145 -3.63 21.37 -11.69
C ILE A 145 -4.52 20.12 -11.62
N ALA A 146 -4.46 19.25 -12.63
CA ALA A 146 -5.25 18.02 -12.66
C ALA A 146 -4.87 17.10 -11.48
N MET A 147 -3.58 16.98 -11.17
CA MET A 147 -3.10 16.23 -10.01
C MET A 147 -3.76 16.66 -8.69
N GLN A 148 -3.92 17.96 -8.46
CA GLN A 148 -4.61 18.47 -7.26
C GLN A 148 -6.09 18.08 -7.22
N GLN A 149 -6.72 17.87 -8.38
CA GLN A 149 -8.12 17.45 -8.47
C GLN A 149 -8.27 15.93 -8.32
N VAL A 150 -7.26 15.16 -8.74
CA VAL A 150 -7.37 13.70 -8.81
C VAL A 150 -6.58 12.93 -7.74
N PHE A 151 -5.85 13.59 -6.83
CA PHE A 151 -5.01 12.88 -5.85
C PHE A 151 -5.78 11.90 -4.95
N GLU A 152 -7.07 12.13 -4.70
CA GLU A 152 -7.92 11.23 -3.91
C GLU A 152 -8.62 10.14 -4.73
N LEU A 153 -8.28 9.95 -6.01
CA LEU A 153 -8.92 8.98 -6.92
C LEU A 153 -9.07 7.59 -6.28
N HIS A 154 -8.05 7.15 -5.56
CA HIS A 154 -7.97 5.81 -4.97
C HIS A 154 -8.59 5.70 -3.57
N THR A 155 -8.89 6.83 -2.90
CA THR A 155 -9.29 6.88 -1.49
C THR A 155 -10.50 6.01 -1.19
N THR A 156 -11.56 6.09 -1.99
CA THR A 156 -12.78 5.30 -1.79
C THR A 156 -12.48 3.80 -1.81
N MET A 157 -11.71 3.33 -2.79
CA MET A 157 -11.36 1.92 -2.92
C MET A 157 -10.42 1.44 -1.82
N TRP A 158 -9.46 2.27 -1.40
CA TRP A 158 -8.60 1.94 -0.25
C TRP A 158 -9.40 1.80 1.02
N VAL A 159 -10.32 2.73 1.32
CA VAL A 159 -11.15 2.69 2.53
C VAL A 159 -12.04 1.44 2.57
N GLU A 160 -12.57 1.00 1.43
CA GLU A 160 -13.34 -0.24 1.30
C GLU A 160 -12.50 -1.52 1.39
N GLY A 161 -11.19 -1.41 1.19
CA GLY A 161 -10.27 -2.55 1.24
C GLY A 161 -10.11 -3.13 2.64
N VAL A 162 -9.67 -4.39 2.68
CA VAL A 162 -9.20 -5.02 3.92
C VAL A 162 -7.78 -4.52 4.17
N TRP A 163 -7.57 -3.95 5.36
CA TRP A 163 -6.29 -3.37 5.76
C TRP A 163 -5.57 -4.33 6.69
N GLU A 164 -4.28 -4.52 6.44
CA GLU A 164 -3.40 -5.22 7.35
C GLU A 164 -2.08 -4.46 7.49
N ILE A 165 -1.63 -4.28 8.73
CA ILE A 165 -0.33 -3.69 9.04
C ILE A 165 0.58 -4.82 9.53
N VAL A 166 1.46 -5.25 8.63
CA VAL A 166 2.41 -6.34 8.87
C VAL A 166 3.72 -5.80 9.43
N ARG A 167 4.44 -6.65 10.16
CA ARG A 167 5.69 -6.31 10.84
C ARG A 167 6.86 -7.09 10.26
N ALA A 168 8.03 -6.46 10.22
CA ALA A 168 9.30 -7.09 9.83
C ALA A 168 10.31 -7.09 10.98
N ARG A 169 9.84 -7.00 12.24
CA ARG A 169 10.71 -6.79 13.42
C ARG A 169 11.70 -7.94 13.59
N ASN A 170 11.22 -9.16 13.32
CA ASN A 170 12.01 -10.39 13.44
C ASN A 170 12.81 -10.75 12.17
N SER A 171 12.64 -9.98 11.08
CA SER A 171 13.38 -10.17 9.83
C SER A 171 14.74 -9.45 9.89
N LEU A 172 15.77 -10.09 9.36
CA LEU A 172 17.10 -9.52 9.17
C LEU A 172 17.08 -8.45 8.07
N THR A 173 16.28 -8.68 7.03
CA THR A 173 15.98 -7.70 6.00
C THR A 173 14.85 -6.77 6.45
N LYS A 174 14.96 -5.47 6.16
CA LYS A 174 13.89 -4.50 6.42
C LYS A 174 13.34 -3.96 5.11
N PHE A 175 12.18 -3.31 5.18
CA PHE A 175 11.57 -2.74 3.97
C PHE A 175 12.44 -1.64 3.37
N ILE A 176 12.54 -1.65 2.04
CA ILE A 176 13.19 -0.58 1.28
C ILE A 176 12.20 0.54 0.96
N ILE A 177 12.74 1.71 0.59
CA ILE A 177 11.98 2.81 0.02
C ILE A 177 12.25 2.92 -1.48
N SER A 178 11.25 3.27 -2.28
CA SER A 178 11.35 3.44 -3.73
C SER A 178 10.83 4.82 -4.17
N ASP A 179 11.06 5.16 -5.43
CA ASP A 179 10.46 6.31 -6.09
C ASP A 179 8.98 6.11 -6.53
N ASP A 180 8.41 4.93 -6.28
CA ASP A 180 6.96 4.62 -6.29
C ASP A 180 6.53 4.05 -4.93
N PRO A 181 6.55 4.85 -3.84
CA PRO A 181 6.43 4.33 -2.47
C PRO A 181 5.06 3.73 -2.14
N VAL A 182 4.00 4.13 -2.86
CA VAL A 182 2.67 3.50 -2.76
C VAL A 182 2.53 2.55 -3.94
N THR A 183 3.10 1.36 -3.77
CA THR A 183 3.30 0.41 -4.86
C THR A 183 2.07 -0.47 -5.08
N PHE A 184 1.66 -0.63 -6.33
CA PHE A 184 0.64 -1.61 -6.70
C PHE A 184 1.26 -2.94 -7.14
N TYR A 185 0.63 -4.03 -6.72
CA TYR A 185 1.03 -5.39 -7.08
C TYR A 185 -0.16 -6.20 -7.57
N ASN A 186 -0.05 -6.74 -8.79
CA ASN A 186 -0.98 -7.71 -9.34
C ASN A 186 -0.17 -8.83 -10.00
N ARG A 187 -0.37 -10.07 -9.53
CA ARG A 187 0.38 -11.25 -10.00
C ARG A 187 0.27 -11.53 -11.51
N ARG A 188 -0.70 -10.93 -12.22
CA ARG A 188 -0.90 -11.12 -13.67
C ARG A 188 -0.50 -9.92 -14.52
N ILE A 189 -0.08 -8.81 -13.92
CA ILE A 189 0.36 -7.61 -14.65
C ILE A 189 1.84 -7.40 -14.33
N PHE A 190 2.72 -7.53 -15.32
CA PHE A 190 4.16 -7.52 -15.09
C PHE A 190 4.71 -6.09 -14.96
N PRO A 191 5.85 -5.92 -14.25
CA PRO A 191 6.62 -4.68 -14.33
C PRO A 191 7.11 -4.44 -15.76
N GLY A 192 7.20 -3.17 -16.17
CA GLY A 192 7.67 -2.78 -17.52
C GLY A 192 6.60 -2.78 -18.61
N GLU A 193 5.61 -3.68 -18.56
CA GLU A 193 4.42 -3.62 -19.45
C GLU A 193 3.52 -2.40 -19.17
N SER A 194 3.74 -1.78 -18.00
CA SER A 194 2.82 -0.82 -17.40
C SER A 194 3.51 0.50 -17.07
N TYR A 195 4.38 1.03 -17.95
CA TYR A 195 4.86 2.41 -17.80
C TYR A 195 4.11 3.38 -18.73
N PRO A 196 3.54 4.50 -18.23
CA PRO A 196 3.36 4.86 -16.82
C PRO A 196 2.18 4.13 -16.13
N GLY A 197 1.51 3.17 -16.78
CA GLY A 197 0.56 2.28 -16.07
C GLY A 197 -0.58 1.77 -16.94
N ASP A 198 -0.71 0.44 -17.01
CA ASP A 198 -2.00 -0.25 -17.25
C ASP A 198 -2.47 -0.97 -15.95
N LEU A 199 -1.66 -0.88 -14.88
CA LEU A 199 -1.95 -1.42 -13.56
C LEU A 199 -2.71 -0.40 -12.73
N GLU A 200 -4.01 -0.64 -12.59
CA GLU A 200 -4.90 0.19 -11.77
C GLU A 200 -5.37 -0.52 -10.51
N LEU A 201 -5.77 0.28 -9.52
CA LEU A 201 -6.40 -0.23 -8.31
C LEU A 201 -7.79 -0.80 -8.60
N ASP A 202 -8.41 -0.50 -9.74
CA ASP A 202 -9.72 -1.03 -10.09
C ASP A 202 -9.70 -2.55 -10.40
N ARG A 203 -8.53 -3.16 -10.57
CA ARG A 203 -8.40 -4.60 -10.85
C ARG A 203 -8.57 -5.39 -9.55
N VAL A 204 -9.40 -6.44 -9.57
CA VAL A 204 -9.72 -7.27 -8.39
C VAL A 204 -8.48 -7.74 -7.65
N GLY A 205 -7.46 -8.20 -8.38
CA GLY A 205 -6.25 -8.73 -7.79
C GLY A 205 -5.19 -7.69 -7.46
N THR A 206 -5.40 -6.39 -7.64
CA THR A 206 -4.39 -5.38 -7.28
C THR A 206 -4.35 -5.18 -5.76
N ARG A 207 -3.18 -5.42 -5.17
CA ARG A 207 -2.86 -5.09 -3.77
C ARG A 207 -2.10 -3.78 -3.75
N THR A 208 -2.32 -2.97 -2.71
CA THR A 208 -1.47 -1.83 -2.40
C THR A 208 -0.47 -2.21 -1.32
N LEU A 209 0.81 -1.99 -1.57
CA LEU A 209 1.91 -2.15 -0.61
C LEU A 209 2.45 -0.76 -0.29
N PHE A 210 2.45 -0.39 0.98
CA PHE A 210 2.93 0.90 1.43
C PHE A 210 3.79 0.73 2.70
N PRO A 211 5.12 0.62 2.54
CA PRO A 211 6.04 0.60 3.67
C PRO A 211 5.86 1.85 4.54
N LEU A 212 5.62 1.70 5.84
CA LEU A 212 5.46 2.80 6.78
C LEU A 212 6.79 3.19 7.46
N GLY A 213 7.83 2.40 7.24
CA GLY A 213 9.19 2.52 7.78
C GLY A 213 9.94 1.21 7.58
N GLN A 214 11.06 1.02 8.27
CA GLN A 214 11.86 -0.21 8.16
C GLN A 214 11.09 -1.48 8.57
N ASP A 215 10.29 -1.39 9.64
CA ASP A 215 9.71 -2.57 10.29
C ASP A 215 8.21 -2.77 10.02
N SER A 216 7.57 -1.92 9.22
CA SER A 216 6.10 -1.95 9.07
C SER A 216 5.67 -1.62 7.66
N CYS A 217 4.66 -2.33 7.18
CA CYS A 217 4.09 -2.13 5.85
C CYS A 217 2.57 -2.25 5.94
N LEU A 218 1.86 -1.30 5.33
CA LEU A 218 0.43 -1.39 5.12
C LEU A 218 0.18 -2.18 3.83
N ILE A 219 -0.62 -3.22 3.94
CA ILE A 219 -1.14 -4.00 2.82
C ILE A 219 -2.65 -3.75 2.74
N ILE A 220 -3.12 -3.31 1.58
CA ILE A 220 -4.55 -3.16 1.29
C ILE A 220 -4.94 -4.12 0.18
N THR A 221 -5.94 -4.96 0.46
CA THR A 221 -6.48 -5.94 -0.50
C THR A 221 -7.97 -5.74 -0.69
N HIS A 222 -8.44 -5.82 -1.94
CA HIS A 222 -9.88 -5.74 -2.24
C HIS A 222 -10.66 -6.87 -1.57
N LEU A 223 -11.80 -6.54 -0.96
CA LEU A 223 -12.69 -7.51 -0.32
C LEU A 223 -13.08 -8.65 -1.28
N GLN A 224 -13.35 -8.35 -2.55
CA GLN A 224 -13.69 -9.34 -3.57
C GLN A 224 -12.58 -10.39 -3.76
N PHE A 225 -11.32 -9.96 -3.72
CA PHE A 225 -10.18 -10.87 -3.86
C PHE A 225 -9.93 -11.68 -2.59
N VAL A 226 -10.13 -11.08 -1.41
CA VAL A 226 -10.08 -11.81 -0.13
C VAL A 226 -11.16 -12.89 -0.06
N ARG A 227 -12.38 -12.59 -0.53
CA ARG A 227 -13.49 -13.56 -0.61
C ARG A 227 -13.22 -14.66 -1.62
N ASN A 228 -12.51 -14.38 -2.70
CA ASN A 228 -12.16 -15.37 -3.71
C ASN A 228 -10.78 -15.09 -4.36
N PRO A 229 -9.68 -15.59 -3.78
CA PRO A 229 -8.34 -15.40 -4.34
C PRO A 229 -8.11 -16.08 -5.69
N ARG A 230 -9.03 -16.98 -6.09
CA ARG A 230 -9.04 -17.63 -7.41
C ARG A 230 -9.73 -16.80 -8.49
N HIS A 231 -10.36 -15.68 -8.14
CA HIS A 231 -10.94 -14.77 -9.12
C HIS A 231 -9.87 -14.34 -10.13
N ASN A 232 -10.28 -14.08 -11.37
CA ASN A 232 -9.38 -13.49 -12.34
C ASN A 232 -8.88 -12.14 -11.80
N PRO A 233 -7.57 -11.97 -11.55
CA PRO A 233 -7.06 -10.79 -10.87
C PRO A 233 -7.02 -9.55 -11.76
N THR A 234 -7.20 -9.68 -13.08
CA THR A 234 -7.22 -8.56 -14.04
C THR A 234 -8.62 -8.06 -14.37
N GLU A 235 -9.67 -8.69 -13.83
CA GLU A 235 -11.03 -8.16 -13.99
C GLU A 235 -11.24 -6.90 -13.16
N VAL A 236 -12.09 -6.00 -13.64
CA VAL A 236 -12.53 -4.84 -12.89
C VAL A 236 -13.34 -5.30 -11.67
N ARG A 237 -13.02 -4.76 -10.50
CA ARG A 237 -13.72 -5.11 -9.27
C ARG A 237 -15.16 -4.62 -9.27
N ALA A 238 -15.98 -5.32 -8.52
CA ALA A 238 -17.33 -4.94 -8.21
C ALA A 238 -17.36 -3.49 -7.67
N ASN A 239 -18.13 -2.64 -8.37
CA ASN A 239 -18.36 -1.24 -8.00
C ASN A 239 -17.05 -0.46 -7.78
N ALA A 240 -16.12 -0.52 -8.74
CA ALA A 240 -14.86 0.26 -8.74
C ALA A 240 -15.13 1.76 -8.83
N ARG A 241 -15.45 2.39 -7.70
CA ARG A 241 -15.89 3.78 -7.62
C ARG A 241 -14.82 4.68 -7.01
N VAL A 242 -14.84 5.94 -7.43
CA VAL A 242 -13.88 6.98 -7.06
C VAL A 242 -14.62 8.22 -6.54
N PHE A 243 -14.00 8.98 -5.64
CA PHE A 243 -14.56 10.21 -5.03
C PHE A 243 -15.95 10.05 -4.38
N GLN A 244 -16.35 8.83 -4.01
CA GLN A 244 -17.64 8.60 -3.36
C GLN A 244 -17.50 8.38 -1.86
N GLN A 245 -18.54 8.79 -1.14
CA GLN A 245 -18.67 8.56 0.29
C GLN A 245 -18.68 7.05 0.59
N THR A 246 -17.91 6.66 1.59
CA THR A 246 -17.78 5.29 2.07
C THR A 246 -17.56 5.28 3.59
N MET A 247 -17.56 4.10 4.20
CA MET A 247 -17.36 3.91 5.63
C MET A 247 -16.54 2.65 5.87
N LYS A 248 -15.61 2.71 6.82
CA LYS A 248 -14.84 1.56 7.30
C LYS A 248 -15.07 1.37 8.79
N TYR A 249 -15.23 0.13 9.20
CA TYR A 249 -15.18 -0.23 10.60
C TYR A 249 -13.71 -0.37 11.03
N LEU A 250 -13.21 0.58 11.83
CA LEU A 250 -11.77 0.69 12.11
C LEU A 250 -11.20 -0.49 12.88
N LEU A 251 -12.02 -1.15 13.71
CA LEU A 251 -11.64 -2.33 14.49
C LEU A 251 -11.34 -3.56 13.61
N ASP A 252 -11.65 -3.51 12.31
CA ASP A 252 -11.33 -4.57 11.33
C ASP A 252 -9.91 -4.45 10.76
N THR A 253 -9.18 -3.40 11.11
CA THR A 253 -7.79 -3.25 10.70
C THR A 253 -6.97 -4.35 11.36
N GLN A 254 -6.39 -5.22 10.54
CA GLN A 254 -5.57 -6.32 11.01
C GLN A 254 -4.17 -5.85 11.35
N TYR A 255 -3.56 -6.39 12.40
CA TYR A 255 -2.21 -6.03 12.81
C TYR A 255 -1.50 -7.14 13.57
N GLY A 256 -0.20 -6.96 13.82
CA GLY A 256 0.58 -7.83 14.70
C GLY A 256 1.19 -9.07 14.03
N ARG A 257 0.83 -9.37 12.78
CA ARG A 257 1.48 -10.43 12.00
C ARG A 257 2.95 -10.06 11.72
N GLU A 258 3.86 -10.91 12.15
CA GLU A 258 5.28 -10.86 11.79
C GLU A 258 5.49 -11.59 10.48
N LEU A 259 6.08 -10.90 9.50
CA LEU A 259 6.51 -11.50 8.27
C LEU A 259 7.78 -12.31 8.49
N GLU A 260 7.85 -13.42 7.76
CA GLU A 260 9.08 -14.20 7.64
C GLU A 260 10.11 -13.44 6.80
N GLU A 261 11.40 -13.78 6.95
CA GLU A 261 12.48 -13.16 6.17
C GLU A 261 12.21 -13.17 4.66
N GLU A 262 11.81 -14.33 4.13
CA GLU A 262 11.50 -14.51 2.71
C GLU A 262 10.30 -13.67 2.26
N GLU A 263 9.34 -13.39 3.14
CA GLU A 263 8.18 -12.54 2.83
C GLU A 263 8.58 -11.08 2.71
N VAL A 264 9.50 -10.61 3.56
CA VAL A 264 10.07 -9.25 3.47
C VAL A 264 10.91 -9.11 2.20
N ILE A 265 11.74 -10.10 1.88
CA ILE A 265 12.54 -10.12 0.64
C ILE A 265 11.63 -10.08 -0.60
N ARG A 266 10.54 -10.88 -0.63
CA ARG A 266 9.58 -10.87 -1.74
C ARG A 266 8.85 -9.53 -1.87
N ILE A 267 8.48 -8.86 -0.77
CA ILE A 267 7.94 -7.50 -0.83
C ILE A 267 8.99 -6.54 -1.39
N ASN A 268 10.22 -6.57 -0.91
CA ASN A 268 11.29 -5.72 -1.43
C ASN A 268 11.57 -5.97 -2.92
N TYR A 269 11.46 -7.23 -3.38
CA TYR A 269 11.56 -7.56 -4.80
C TYR A 269 10.43 -6.88 -5.60
N ILE A 270 9.19 -6.94 -5.13
CA ILE A 270 8.05 -6.22 -5.75
C ILE A 270 8.29 -4.72 -5.80
N LEU A 271 8.72 -4.11 -4.67
CA LEU A 271 8.99 -2.67 -4.57
C LEU A 271 10.09 -2.25 -5.55
N LYS A 272 11.19 -3.01 -5.63
CA LYS A 272 12.29 -2.75 -6.55
C LYS A 272 11.87 -2.92 -8.00
N SER A 273 11.15 -3.98 -8.35
CA SER A 273 10.69 -4.20 -9.72
C SER A 273 9.71 -3.13 -10.19
N ARG A 274 8.98 -2.50 -9.26
CA ARG A 274 8.03 -1.42 -9.57
C ARG A 274 8.62 -0.02 -9.51
N ALA A 275 9.79 0.15 -8.91
CA ALA A 275 10.51 1.42 -8.91
C ALA A 275 10.87 1.82 -10.35
N ASN A 276 10.86 3.12 -10.62
CA ASN A 276 11.23 3.65 -11.93
C ASN A 276 12.75 3.72 -12.09
N ARG A 277 13.42 4.29 -11.10
CA ARG A 277 14.85 4.58 -11.18
C ARG A 277 15.56 4.43 -9.85
N TYR A 278 14.91 4.74 -8.73
CA TYR A 278 15.60 4.82 -7.45
C TYR A 278 14.96 3.98 -6.36
N ILE A 279 15.83 3.30 -5.60
CA ILE A 279 15.49 2.67 -4.33
C ILE A 279 16.53 3.04 -3.26
N ALA A 280 16.17 2.93 -1.98
CA ALA A 280 17.07 3.21 -0.89
C ALA A 280 16.82 2.32 0.34
N ALA A 281 17.87 2.11 1.14
CA ALA A 281 17.85 1.28 2.33
C ALA A 281 19.05 1.59 3.24
N SER A 282 18.94 1.28 4.53
CA SER A 282 20.09 1.46 5.44
C SER A 282 21.17 0.39 5.32
N ASN A 283 20.92 -0.68 4.56
CA ASN A 283 21.85 -1.78 4.33
C ASN A 283 21.87 -2.10 2.82
N GLU A 284 23.06 -2.37 2.29
CA GLU A 284 23.30 -2.60 0.87
C GLU A 284 22.60 -3.86 0.38
N GLU A 285 22.63 -4.93 1.16
CA GLU A 285 22.09 -6.22 0.77
C GLU A 285 20.57 -6.17 0.54
N TRP A 286 19.87 -5.27 1.24
CA TRP A 286 18.42 -5.12 1.11
C TRP A 286 18.02 -4.50 -0.24
N LEU A 287 18.96 -3.83 -0.92
CA LEU A 287 18.75 -3.23 -2.25
C LEU A 287 18.82 -4.25 -3.38
N TYR A 288 19.23 -5.49 -3.09
CA TYR A 288 19.37 -6.57 -4.06
C TYR A 288 18.53 -7.80 -3.68
N PRO A 289 17.21 -7.65 -3.47
CA PRO A 289 16.34 -8.76 -3.08
C PRO A 289 16.36 -9.91 -4.10
N GLU A 290 16.61 -9.63 -5.37
CA GLU A 290 16.74 -10.64 -6.43
C GLU A 290 17.90 -11.64 -6.21
N GLN A 291 18.89 -11.30 -5.39
CA GLN A 291 20.01 -12.19 -5.07
C GLN A 291 19.66 -13.22 -3.98
N LYS A 292 18.60 -12.95 -3.19
CA LYS A 292 18.21 -13.77 -2.04
C LYS A 292 16.84 -14.42 -2.18
N VAL A 293 15.97 -13.85 -3.02
CA VAL A 293 14.59 -14.32 -3.17
C VAL A 293 14.56 -15.75 -3.70
N SER A 294 13.80 -16.62 -3.02
CA SER A 294 13.64 -18.02 -3.41
C SER A 294 12.72 -18.19 -4.63
N ILE A 295 11.77 -17.28 -4.81
CA ILE A 295 10.80 -17.25 -5.92
C ILE A 295 10.94 -15.92 -6.64
N SER A 296 11.47 -15.93 -7.87
CA SER A 296 11.58 -14.73 -8.71
C SER A 296 10.52 -14.66 -9.81
N GLU A 297 9.76 -15.73 -10.03
CA GLU A 297 8.66 -15.76 -10.99
C GLU A 297 7.51 -14.85 -10.51
N TRP A 298 7.32 -13.71 -11.18
CA TRP A 298 6.33 -12.70 -10.80
C TRP A 298 4.92 -13.23 -10.44
N PRO A 299 4.33 -14.16 -11.21
CA PRO A 299 2.99 -14.67 -10.91
C PRO A 299 2.93 -15.57 -9.67
N LYS A 300 4.09 -16.05 -9.20
CA LYS A 300 4.22 -16.99 -8.08
C LYS A 300 4.68 -16.30 -6.79
N LEU A 301 5.04 -15.02 -6.83
CA LEU A 301 5.56 -14.29 -5.67
C LEU A 301 4.63 -14.40 -4.47
N ASP A 302 3.30 -14.42 -4.67
CA ASP A 302 2.30 -14.54 -3.61
C ASP A 302 1.46 -15.84 -3.68
N ASP A 303 1.97 -16.91 -4.29
CA ASP A 303 1.22 -18.18 -4.43
C ASP A 303 0.89 -18.88 -3.09
N ASP A 304 1.65 -18.60 -2.04
CA ASP A 304 1.40 -19.01 -0.65
C ASP A 304 0.46 -18.05 0.10
N TRP A 305 -0.06 -17.03 -0.59
CA TRP A 305 -1.05 -16.06 -0.11
C TRP A 305 -0.57 -15.22 1.08
N PHE A 306 0.74 -15.02 1.24
CA PHE A 306 1.29 -14.23 2.35
C PHE A 306 0.92 -12.73 2.29
N LEU A 307 0.55 -12.21 1.11
CA LEU A 307 0.03 -10.84 0.93
C LEU A 307 -1.47 -10.73 1.17
N LEU A 308 -2.17 -11.84 1.39
CA LEU A 308 -3.56 -11.78 1.84
C LEU A 308 -3.60 -11.58 3.36
N PRO A 309 -4.59 -10.82 3.85
CA PRO A 309 -4.85 -10.72 5.28
C PRO A 309 -5.23 -12.09 5.85
N ASN A 310 -5.34 -12.20 7.18
CA ASN A 310 -5.92 -13.39 7.78
C ASN A 310 -7.42 -13.45 7.43
N LEU A 311 -7.79 -14.38 6.54
CA LEU A 311 -9.16 -14.54 6.05
C LEU A 311 -10.17 -14.93 7.15
N TYR A 312 -9.72 -15.49 8.28
CA TYR A 312 -10.60 -15.81 9.42
C TYR A 312 -11.01 -14.58 10.23
N LYS A 313 -10.30 -13.45 10.04
CA LYS A 313 -10.60 -12.16 10.70
C LYS A 313 -11.37 -11.21 9.79
N VAL A 314 -11.65 -11.63 8.55
CA VAL A 314 -12.42 -10.83 7.60
C VAL A 314 -13.88 -11.22 7.75
N PRO A 315 -14.77 -10.29 8.17
CA PRO A 315 -16.18 -10.59 8.28
C PRO A 315 -16.78 -10.92 6.92
N PHE A 316 -17.72 -11.85 6.92
CA PHE A 316 -18.67 -11.96 5.84
C PHE A 316 -19.96 -11.21 6.20
N SER A 317 -19.93 -9.87 6.04
CA SER A 317 -21.08 -9.00 6.31
C SER A 317 -21.92 -8.74 5.06
N ALA A 318 -23.14 -8.23 5.26
CA ALA A 318 -24.07 -7.80 4.21
C ALA A 318 -24.01 -6.28 3.94
N GLY A 319 -22.98 -5.60 4.44
CA GLY A 319 -22.78 -4.15 4.31
C GLY A 319 -22.73 -3.38 5.62
N VAL A 320 -22.90 -2.07 5.51
CA VAL A 320 -22.86 -1.10 6.62
C VAL A 320 -24.16 -0.29 6.62
N ALA A 321 -24.73 -0.08 7.80
CA ALA A 321 -25.83 0.85 8.03
C ALA A 321 -25.51 1.74 9.23
N VAL A 322 -25.80 3.03 9.12
CA VAL A 322 -25.62 4.02 10.18
C VAL A 322 -26.87 4.90 10.27
N GLY A 323 -27.22 5.28 11.50
CA GLY A 323 -28.23 6.28 11.80
C GLY A 323 -27.61 7.37 12.67
N TRP A 324 -27.96 8.62 12.40
CA TRP A 324 -27.51 9.78 13.17
C TRP A 324 -28.61 10.26 14.12
N LYS A 325 -28.21 11.07 15.11
CA LYS A 325 -29.13 11.64 16.11
C LYS A 325 -30.21 12.53 15.52
N ASP A 326 -29.98 13.08 14.33
CA ASP A 326 -30.95 13.90 13.58
C ASP A 326 -32.00 13.05 12.83
N GLY A 327 -31.96 11.72 12.95
CA GLY A 327 -32.87 10.79 12.28
C GLY A 327 -32.47 10.46 10.85
N SER A 328 -31.42 11.07 10.31
CA SER A 328 -30.89 10.68 9.00
C SER A 328 -30.24 9.30 9.08
N SER A 329 -30.25 8.58 7.97
CA SER A 329 -29.62 7.27 7.87
C SER A 329 -28.90 7.08 6.55
N TRP A 330 -27.90 6.20 6.56
CA TRP A 330 -27.11 5.88 5.39
C TRP A 330 -26.72 4.41 5.44
N ALA A 331 -26.78 3.75 4.28
CA ALA A 331 -26.40 2.36 4.16
C ALA A 331 -25.76 2.09 2.81
N MET A 332 -24.87 1.10 2.81
CA MET A 332 -24.26 0.52 1.63
C MET A 332 -24.07 -0.98 1.81
N ASP A 333 -24.00 -1.74 0.72
CA ASP A 333 -23.62 -3.15 0.77
C ASP A 333 -22.08 -3.31 0.90
N GLU A 334 -21.59 -4.54 0.97
CA GLU A 334 -20.15 -4.85 1.07
C GLU A 334 -19.28 -4.28 -0.06
N TYR A 335 -19.88 -3.92 -1.19
CA TYR A 335 -19.20 -3.33 -2.35
C TYR A 335 -19.44 -1.83 -2.46
N GLY A 336 -20.03 -1.19 -1.45
CA GLY A 336 -20.28 0.24 -1.44
C GLY A 336 -21.46 0.67 -2.30
N ARG A 337 -22.32 -0.25 -2.75
CA ARG A 337 -23.52 0.08 -3.51
C ARG A 337 -24.60 0.55 -2.55
N ARG A 338 -25.43 1.50 -2.98
CA ARG A 338 -26.58 2.01 -2.22
C ARG A 338 -27.88 1.45 -2.77
N SER A 339 -29.00 1.64 -2.06
CA SER A 339 -30.32 1.13 -2.44
C SER A 339 -30.80 1.48 -3.85
N GLY A 340 -30.31 2.58 -4.44
CA GLY A 340 -30.60 2.95 -5.83
C GLY A 340 -29.80 2.17 -6.90
N ASN A 341 -28.83 1.35 -6.51
CA ASN A 341 -28.05 0.54 -7.44
C ASN A 341 -28.78 -0.78 -7.74
N PRO A 342 -28.98 -1.18 -9.01
CA PRO A 342 -29.67 -2.43 -9.36
C PRO A 342 -29.03 -3.71 -8.80
N LYS A 343 -27.73 -3.67 -8.47
CA LYS A 343 -26.97 -4.78 -7.89
C LYS A 343 -26.79 -4.65 -6.37
N TYR A 344 -27.53 -3.76 -5.72
CA TYR A 344 -27.51 -3.62 -4.27
C TYR A 344 -28.02 -4.89 -3.59
N LYS A 345 -27.24 -5.47 -2.67
CA LYS A 345 -27.61 -6.70 -1.93
C LYS A 345 -28.01 -7.86 -2.86
N ASP A 346 -27.23 -8.07 -3.92
CA ASP A 346 -27.38 -9.20 -4.83
C ASP A 346 -27.22 -10.54 -4.09
N LYS A 347 -28.34 -11.25 -3.87
CA LYS A 347 -28.37 -12.52 -3.12
C LYS A 347 -27.57 -13.62 -3.78
N PHE A 348 -27.64 -13.73 -5.11
CA PHE A 348 -26.95 -14.77 -5.85
C PHE A 348 -25.43 -14.57 -5.76
N LEU A 349 -24.97 -13.33 -5.90
CA LEU A 349 -23.56 -12.99 -5.70
C LEU A 349 -23.13 -13.32 -4.26
N HIS A 350 -23.94 -12.94 -3.27
CA HIS A 350 -23.65 -13.18 -1.85
C HIS A 350 -23.47 -14.67 -1.53
N GLU A 351 -24.38 -15.55 -1.97
CA GLU A 351 -24.29 -16.99 -1.74
C GLU A 351 -23.09 -17.65 -2.43
N LYS A 352 -22.82 -17.22 -3.67
CA LYS A 352 -21.66 -17.67 -4.45
C LYS A 352 -20.35 -17.30 -3.74
N GLU A 353 -20.25 -16.07 -3.27
CA GLU A 353 -19.08 -15.56 -2.56
C GLU A 353 -18.91 -16.17 -1.18
N TRP A 354 -19.99 -16.45 -0.47
CA TRP A 354 -19.94 -17.13 0.83
C TRP A 354 -19.25 -18.48 0.70
N SER A 355 -19.71 -19.28 -0.27
CA SER A 355 -19.12 -20.59 -0.56
C SER A 355 -17.65 -20.48 -0.98
N ALA A 356 -17.30 -19.47 -1.78
CA ALA A 356 -15.92 -19.23 -2.18
C ALA A 356 -15.03 -18.81 -1.01
N HIS A 357 -15.54 -17.95 -0.14
CA HIS A 357 -14.83 -17.42 1.02
C HIS A 357 -14.52 -18.50 2.05
N LEU A 358 -15.45 -19.43 2.32
CA LEU A 358 -15.18 -20.57 3.20
C LEU A 358 -14.03 -21.44 2.67
N ARG A 359 -14.04 -21.77 1.38
CA ARG A 359 -12.93 -22.52 0.76
C ARG A 359 -11.61 -21.74 0.80
N ALA A 360 -11.67 -20.43 0.55
CA ALA A 360 -10.49 -19.57 0.60
C ALA A 360 -9.90 -19.51 2.02
N ARG A 361 -10.74 -19.43 3.06
CA ARG A 361 -10.30 -19.48 4.46
C ARG A 361 -9.52 -20.76 4.75
N GLU A 362 -10.09 -21.92 4.43
CA GLU A 362 -9.44 -23.20 4.66
C GLU A 362 -8.08 -23.28 3.94
N GLU A 363 -8.04 -22.93 2.66
CA GLU A 363 -6.78 -22.97 1.90
C GLU A 363 -5.73 -21.98 2.41
N TRP A 364 -6.14 -20.77 2.78
CA TRP A 364 -5.24 -19.80 3.41
C TRP A 364 -4.64 -20.42 4.68
N ALA A 365 -5.45 -21.04 5.54
CA ALA A 365 -4.94 -21.69 6.75
C ALA A 365 -3.91 -22.77 6.42
N ARG A 366 -4.17 -23.63 5.42
CA ARG A 366 -3.21 -24.67 5.01
C ARG A 366 -1.89 -24.11 4.49
N LYS A 367 -1.94 -23.02 3.71
CA LYS A 367 -0.74 -22.35 3.17
C LYS A 367 0.05 -21.63 4.27
N ARG A 368 -0.59 -21.32 5.40
CA ARG A 368 -0.03 -20.51 6.50
C ARG A 368 0.13 -21.28 7.80
N VAL A 369 0.14 -22.62 7.77
CA VAL A 369 0.34 -23.45 8.97
C VAL A 369 1.66 -23.08 9.65
N GLY A 370 1.61 -22.87 10.97
CA GLY A 370 2.77 -22.53 11.79
C GLY A 370 3.32 -21.12 11.59
N ARG A 371 2.69 -20.29 10.75
CA ARG A 371 3.09 -18.90 10.52
C ARG A 371 2.41 -17.94 11.49
N SER A 372 3.01 -16.76 11.68
CA SER A 372 2.41 -15.67 12.44
C SER A 372 1.04 -15.28 11.86
N VAL A 373 0.09 -14.99 12.74
CA VAL A 373 -1.28 -14.59 12.40
C VAL A 373 -1.56 -13.17 12.90
N ALA A 374 -2.42 -12.45 12.19
CA ALA A 374 -2.86 -11.12 12.59
C ALA A 374 -3.96 -11.15 13.66
N HIS A 375 -4.12 -10.01 14.32
CA HIS A 375 -5.12 -9.69 15.32
C HIS A 375 -6.05 -8.57 14.84
N VAL A 376 -7.25 -8.50 15.45
CA VAL A 376 -8.22 -7.40 15.29
C VAL A 376 -8.77 -6.96 16.64
N ASP A 377 -9.23 -5.70 16.76
CA ASP A 377 -9.75 -5.13 18.02
C ASP A 377 -11.25 -5.31 18.20
N ARG A 378 -11.85 -6.28 17.51
CA ARG A 378 -13.29 -6.48 17.57
C ARG A 378 -13.74 -6.82 18.98
N ALA A 379 -14.90 -6.27 19.34
CA ALA A 379 -15.57 -6.58 20.59
C ALA A 379 -15.93 -8.08 20.68
N MET A 380 -16.28 -8.53 21.88
CA MET A 380 -16.84 -9.88 22.14
C MET A 380 -15.94 -11.06 21.73
N GLY A 381 -14.62 -10.86 21.67
CA GLY A 381 -13.66 -11.95 21.47
C GLY A 381 -13.66 -12.55 20.05
N GLU A 382 -14.19 -11.83 19.05
CA GLU A 382 -14.20 -12.29 17.66
C GLU A 382 -12.80 -12.64 17.12
N ASP A 383 -11.77 -11.94 17.61
CA ASP A 383 -10.38 -12.31 17.34
C ASP A 383 -10.11 -13.76 17.77
N GLN A 384 -10.41 -14.11 19.02
CA GLN A 384 -10.22 -15.46 19.54
C GLN A 384 -11.10 -16.49 18.82
N VAL A 385 -12.32 -16.11 18.43
CA VAL A 385 -13.22 -16.98 17.64
C VAL A 385 -12.60 -17.31 16.28
N GLY A 386 -12.05 -16.31 15.58
CA GLY A 386 -11.34 -16.53 14.31
C GLY A 386 -10.16 -17.49 14.46
N ASN A 387 -9.35 -17.32 15.51
CA ASN A 387 -8.21 -18.21 15.80
C ASN A 387 -8.67 -19.65 16.09
N LYS A 388 -9.69 -19.81 16.94
CA LYS A 388 -10.25 -21.13 17.28
C LYS A 388 -10.87 -21.82 16.08
N SER A 389 -11.54 -21.08 15.19
CA SER A 389 -12.10 -21.64 13.95
C SER A 389 -10.98 -22.13 13.03
N MET A 390 -9.94 -21.33 12.81
CA MET A 390 -8.79 -21.72 12.01
C MET A 390 -8.12 -22.98 12.55
N GLN A 391 -7.88 -23.03 13.86
CA GLN A 391 -7.28 -24.19 14.51
C GLN A 391 -8.12 -25.46 14.32
N ARG A 392 -9.44 -25.38 14.54
CA ARG A 392 -10.35 -26.52 14.33
C ARG A 392 -10.32 -27.02 12.89
N ASP A 393 -10.26 -26.12 11.92
CA ASP A 393 -10.23 -26.50 10.50
C ASP A 393 -8.90 -27.17 10.13
N LEU A 394 -7.79 -26.73 10.72
CA LEU A 394 -6.49 -27.39 10.56
C LEU A 394 -6.43 -28.76 11.27
N GLU A 395 -6.97 -28.88 12.48
CA GLU A 395 -7.08 -30.14 13.23
C GLU A 395 -7.90 -31.18 12.47
N ARG A 396 -9.07 -30.78 11.92
CA ARG A 396 -9.92 -31.64 11.08
C ARG A 396 -9.19 -32.18 9.85
N GLN A 397 -8.20 -31.45 9.35
CA GLN A 397 -7.39 -31.83 8.20
C GLN A 397 -6.10 -32.57 8.58
N GLY A 398 -5.85 -32.81 9.87
CA GLY A 398 -4.63 -33.44 10.36
C GLY A 398 -3.37 -32.58 10.18
N LEU A 399 -3.53 -31.26 10.00
CA LEU A 399 -2.44 -30.30 9.76
C LEU A 399 -2.02 -29.56 11.03
N TRP A 400 -2.71 -29.80 12.15
CA TRP A 400 -2.39 -29.23 13.45
C TRP A 400 -2.55 -30.29 14.54
N THR A 401 -1.52 -30.42 15.37
CA THR A 401 -1.57 -31.24 16.59
C THR A 401 -1.47 -30.29 17.78
N PRO A 402 -2.41 -30.33 18.74
CA PRO A 402 -2.25 -29.59 19.98
C PRO A 402 -0.90 -29.94 20.60
N LYS A 403 -0.08 -28.93 20.96
CA LYS A 403 1.05 -29.20 21.84
C LYS A 403 0.46 -29.76 23.13
N ALA A 404 0.93 -30.94 23.57
CA ALA A 404 0.60 -31.43 24.90
C ALA A 404 0.94 -30.30 25.88
N GLU A 405 -0.06 -29.83 26.63
CA GLU A 405 0.20 -28.92 27.74
C GLU A 405 1.13 -29.67 28.68
N ASN A 406 2.39 -29.23 28.77
CA ASN A 406 3.27 -29.65 29.85
C ASN A 406 2.63 -29.09 31.12
N THR A 407 1.86 -29.94 31.81
CA THR A 407 1.62 -29.80 33.25
C THR A 407 2.95 -30.01 33.96
N GLU A 408 3.66 -28.91 34.20
CA GLU A 408 4.60 -28.79 35.32
C GLU A 408 4.03 -27.82 36.35
#